data_AF-A0A4Q7YUZ2-F1
#
_entry.id   AF-A0A4Q7YUZ2-F1
#
_cell.length_a   1.000
_cell.length_b   1.000
_cell.length_c   1.000
_cell.angle_alpha   90.00
_cell.angle_beta   90.00
_cell.angle_gamma   90.00
#
_symmetry.space_group_name_H-M   'P 1'
#
loop_
_entity.id
_entity.type
_entity.pdbx_description
1 polymer ?
#
loop_
_entity_poly.entity_id
_entity_poly.type
_entity_poly.pdbx_seq_one_letter_code
_entity_poly.pdbx_strand_id
1 'polypeptide(L)'
;MSGALFLTSFSAGHFSDFVFGGRTFLTSFWLVAFFLTSFLVVRTFSEGWAVERRLLPWSGGTRALGRIVLTMSTATALSPEILAKYQPVIGLEVHVQLLTESKAFCGCVNQYGGEPNTHTCPTCLGLPGALPVLNRRAVEYAVLAAKAINCEIRETSVFARKNYFYPDSPKGYQISQFDKPVAENGWIEVPALDGSGAPITKRIGVTRLHMEEDAGKSIHDGFADSINRTYIDLNRCGTPLVEIVSEPDLRTADEVFEYLTKLKEILLYTGVSDCNMEEGSLRCDANVSVMLKGAKQFGTKAEVKNVNSFRYIRAAVEYEIERQIGVLEDGGRVVQESRLWNSGEGRTYSMRSKEQAHDYRYFPEPDLPPLVVGAEWQAEILKMMPELPEARRERMIAEYGLNEQDAATITATRDFADRFETAAKKAKSAKRVASILLSEITMRLRAAELSDDQSPVSLDGIVAAADLMEAGTISSKQLKQLLDSSFAESKDFPEIYERDRPQQISDAGAIEKMIDEVIAANPKQVEQYRGGKKTVSAFFVGQVMKLSKGQANPGLLNELVVKKLDA
;
A
#
# COMPACT_ATOMS: atom_id res chain seq x y z
N MET A 1 15.23 22.73 -75.58
CA MET A 1 16.02 21.59 -75.07
C MET A 1 16.06 21.70 -73.54
N SER A 2 15.90 20.71 -72.64
CA SER A 2 15.18 19.40 -72.54
C SER A 2 15.54 18.79 -71.16
N GLY A 3 14.74 18.10 -70.32
CA GLY A 3 13.27 17.89 -70.15
C GLY A 3 12.88 18.16 -68.66
N ALA A 4 11.72 17.84 -68.06
CA ALA A 4 10.71 16.77 -68.16
C ALA A 4 11.25 15.38 -67.71
N LEU A 5 10.68 14.64 -66.73
CA LEU A 5 9.28 14.58 -66.25
C LEU A 5 9.11 14.15 -64.76
N PHE A 6 7.89 14.37 -64.23
CA PHE A 6 7.31 13.94 -62.94
C PHE A 6 7.03 12.42 -62.82
N LEU A 7 6.84 11.86 -61.60
CA LEU A 7 5.51 11.60 -60.98
C LEU A 7 5.55 10.88 -59.61
N THR A 8 4.37 10.72 -59.00
CA THR A 8 4.11 10.45 -57.57
C THR A 8 3.23 9.21 -57.29
N SER A 9 3.23 8.74 -56.03
CA SER A 9 2.06 8.29 -55.23
C SER A 9 1.36 6.92 -55.43
N PHE A 10 0.69 6.46 -54.35
CA PHE A 10 -0.23 5.29 -54.17
C PHE A 10 0.39 3.86 -54.23
N SER A 11 -0.15 2.81 -53.58
CA SER A 11 -0.96 2.66 -52.34
C SER A 11 -1.03 1.17 -51.89
N ALA A 12 -1.79 0.86 -50.84
CA ALA A 12 -1.87 -0.45 -50.18
C ALA A 12 -2.75 -1.53 -50.88
N GLY A 13 -2.64 -2.78 -50.38
CA GLY A 13 -3.51 -3.94 -50.66
C GLY A 13 -2.88 -5.00 -51.59
N HIS A 14 -3.27 -6.29 -51.58
CA HIS A 14 -4.02 -7.12 -50.62
C HIS A 14 -3.92 -8.61 -51.08
N PHE A 15 -4.04 -9.57 -50.15
CA PHE A 15 -4.55 -10.95 -50.34
C PHE A 15 -3.99 -11.94 -51.41
N SER A 16 -3.65 -13.17 -50.93
CA SER A 16 -4.00 -14.54 -51.45
C SER A 16 -3.73 -14.92 -52.93
N ASP A 17 -3.37 -16.15 -53.34
CA ASP A 17 -3.25 -17.50 -52.74
C ASP A 17 -2.23 -18.32 -53.57
N PHE A 18 -1.77 -19.49 -53.09
CA PHE A 18 -1.98 -20.78 -53.80
C PHE A 18 -1.60 -22.01 -52.96
N VAL A 19 -2.26 -23.13 -53.26
CA VAL A 19 -2.41 -24.35 -52.43
C VAL A 19 -1.67 -25.54 -53.07
N PHE A 20 -1.20 -26.54 -52.29
CA PHE A 20 -1.54 -27.97 -52.49
C PHE A 20 -1.05 -28.96 -51.40
N GLY A 21 -1.99 -29.42 -50.56
CA GLY A 21 -2.32 -30.82 -50.21
C GLY A 21 -1.26 -31.82 -49.67
N GLY A 22 -1.51 -32.39 -48.47
CA GLY A 22 -0.62 -33.41 -47.88
C GLY A 22 -1.09 -34.27 -46.68
N ARG A 23 -2.38 -34.63 -46.55
CA ARG A 23 -2.93 -35.74 -45.70
C ARG A 23 -2.76 -35.73 -44.15
N THR A 24 -3.88 -35.49 -43.45
CA THR A 24 -4.57 -36.33 -42.41
C THR A 24 -3.78 -37.16 -41.35
N PHE A 25 -4.24 -37.39 -40.09
CA PHE A 25 -5.23 -36.79 -39.15
C PHE A 25 -5.24 -37.66 -37.84
N LEU A 26 -5.64 -37.12 -36.66
CA LEU A 26 -5.79 -37.79 -35.33
C LEU A 26 -4.46 -38.28 -34.66
N THR A 27 -4.27 -38.34 -33.32
CA THR A 27 -5.15 -38.07 -32.14
C THR A 27 -4.37 -37.65 -30.89
N SER A 28 -5.07 -37.05 -29.92
CA SER A 28 -4.62 -36.69 -28.56
C SER A 28 -4.09 -37.87 -27.71
N PHE A 29 -3.19 -37.62 -26.74
CA PHE A 29 -3.44 -37.82 -25.28
C PHE A 29 -2.23 -37.43 -24.38
N TRP A 30 -2.50 -37.42 -23.07
CA TRP A 30 -1.76 -36.97 -21.89
C TRP A 30 -0.34 -37.54 -21.56
N LEU A 31 0.52 -36.66 -21.02
CA LEU A 31 1.26 -36.72 -19.73
C LEU A 31 2.32 -37.83 -19.42
N VAL A 32 3.37 -37.41 -18.65
CA VAL A 32 4.29 -38.19 -17.75
C VAL A 32 5.70 -38.67 -18.25
N ALA A 33 6.72 -37.86 -17.89
CA ALA A 33 8.00 -38.18 -17.19
C ALA A 33 9.13 -39.08 -17.78
N PHE A 34 10.27 -39.08 -17.04
CA PHE A 34 11.55 -39.83 -17.15
C PHE A 34 12.64 -39.28 -18.13
N PHE A 35 13.97 -39.28 -17.85
CA PHE A 35 14.82 -39.33 -16.63
C PHE A 35 16.33 -39.26 -17.04
N LEU A 36 17.28 -38.90 -16.12
CA LEU A 36 18.79 -39.01 -16.24
C LEU A 36 19.48 -38.17 -17.37
N THR A 37 20.77 -37.76 -17.34
CA THR A 37 21.94 -37.96 -16.43
C THR A 37 22.97 -36.80 -16.52
N SER A 38 23.74 -36.56 -15.45
CA SER A 38 25.17 -36.13 -15.36
C SER A 38 25.85 -35.28 -16.46
N PHE A 39 26.59 -34.20 -16.13
CA PHE A 39 27.94 -34.31 -15.56
C PHE A 39 28.44 -33.03 -14.84
N LEU A 40 29.35 -33.19 -13.88
CA LEU A 40 30.02 -32.14 -13.11
C LEU A 40 31.51 -32.06 -13.51
N VAL A 41 32.09 -30.86 -13.59
CA VAL A 41 33.55 -30.65 -13.71
C VAL A 41 34.02 -29.78 -12.54
N VAL A 42 34.96 -30.31 -11.75
CA VAL A 42 35.63 -29.60 -10.65
C VAL A 42 37.10 -29.37 -11.04
N ARG A 43 37.63 -28.18 -10.73
CA ARG A 43 39.05 -27.87 -10.85
C ARG A 43 39.57 -27.43 -9.49
N THR A 44 40.58 -28.12 -8.98
CA THR A 44 41.16 -27.93 -7.65
C THR A 44 42.34 -26.97 -7.67
N PHE A 45 42.54 -26.24 -6.56
CA PHE A 45 43.87 -25.84 -6.06
C PHE A 45 43.87 -25.84 -4.52
N SER A 46 45.05 -25.84 -3.93
CA SER A 46 45.33 -26.43 -2.60
C SER A 46 45.89 -25.45 -1.58
N GLU A 47 45.52 -25.62 -0.31
CA GLU A 47 46.29 -25.34 0.93
C GLU A 47 45.44 -25.83 2.13
N GLY A 48 45.94 -26.45 3.21
CA GLY A 48 47.31 -26.88 3.50
C GLY A 48 47.62 -27.05 5.00
N TRP A 49 46.89 -27.89 5.76
CA TRP A 49 47.21 -28.16 7.18
C TRP A 49 47.18 -29.66 7.51
N ALA A 50 48.15 -30.10 8.31
CA ALA A 50 48.45 -31.52 8.57
C ALA A 50 47.76 -32.07 9.83
N VAL A 51 47.40 -33.35 9.80
CA VAL A 51 47.07 -34.14 11.00
C VAL A 51 47.77 -35.50 10.95
N GLU A 52 48.49 -35.79 12.02
CA GLU A 52 49.33 -36.98 12.21
C GLU A 52 48.49 -38.26 12.42
N ARG A 53 48.76 -39.32 11.64
CA ARG A 53 48.10 -40.63 11.83
C ARG A 53 48.97 -41.59 12.63
N ARG A 54 48.57 -41.91 13.86
CA ARG A 54 48.92 -43.20 14.49
C ARG A 54 47.89 -44.25 14.13
N LEU A 55 48.35 -45.40 13.65
CA LEU A 55 47.55 -46.59 13.41
C LEU A 55 47.58 -47.50 14.64
N LEU A 56 46.42 -47.97 15.08
CA LEU A 56 46.29 -49.15 15.94
C LEU A 56 45.18 -50.07 15.38
N PRO A 57 45.33 -51.40 15.47
CA PRO A 57 44.47 -52.34 14.75
C PRO A 57 43.14 -52.60 15.47
N TRP A 58 42.14 -52.98 14.67
CA TRP A 58 40.77 -53.25 15.06
C TRP A 58 40.65 -54.61 15.77
N SER A 59 39.92 -54.66 16.88
CA SER A 59 39.43 -55.89 17.49
C SER A 59 37.94 -55.75 17.82
N GLY A 60 37.18 -56.82 17.65
CA GLY A 60 35.72 -56.76 17.58
C GLY A 60 35.02 -56.59 18.94
N GLY A 61 33.86 -55.93 18.92
CA GLY A 61 32.98 -55.80 20.07
C GLY A 61 31.64 -55.16 19.69
N THR A 62 30.55 -55.90 19.84
CA THR A 62 29.17 -55.44 19.59
C THR A 62 28.72 -54.43 20.63
N ARG A 63 28.19 -53.26 20.23
CA ARG A 63 27.10 -52.55 20.94
C ARG A 63 26.54 -51.32 20.20
N ALA A 64 25.22 -51.15 20.36
CA ALA A 64 24.41 -49.93 20.24
C ALA A 64 24.44 -49.11 18.93
N LEU A 65 23.31 -49.12 18.22
CA LEU A 65 22.92 -48.07 17.27
C LEU A 65 22.63 -46.75 18.00
N GLY A 66 23.68 -45.98 18.27
CA GLY A 66 23.56 -44.58 18.67
C GLY A 66 23.11 -43.74 17.48
N ARG A 67 21.81 -43.44 17.38
CA ARG A 67 21.27 -42.53 16.36
C ARG A 67 21.71 -41.10 16.70
N ILE A 68 22.87 -40.68 16.20
CA ILE A 68 23.29 -39.27 16.22
C ILE A 68 22.32 -38.51 15.32
N VAL A 69 21.30 -37.93 15.93
CA VAL A 69 20.50 -36.89 15.30
C VAL A 69 21.38 -35.65 15.30
N LEU A 70 22.00 -35.38 14.15
CA LEU A 70 22.49 -34.05 13.82
C LEU A 70 21.27 -33.15 13.65
N THR A 71 20.76 -32.63 14.77
CA THR A 71 19.92 -31.43 14.75
C THR A 71 20.77 -30.32 14.17
N MET A 72 20.51 -29.97 12.90
CA MET A 72 21.00 -28.72 12.34
C MET A 72 20.40 -27.62 13.20
N SER A 73 21.24 -26.93 13.98
CA SER A 73 20.82 -25.78 14.76
C SER A 73 20.52 -24.64 13.79
N THR A 74 19.29 -24.59 13.30
CA THR A 74 18.66 -23.33 12.92
C THR A 74 18.91 -22.35 14.06
N ALA A 75 19.40 -21.14 13.74
CA ALA A 75 19.68 -20.11 14.75
C ALA A 75 18.49 -19.98 15.69
N THR A 76 18.72 -20.25 16.98
CA THR A 76 17.65 -20.37 17.95
C THR A 76 17.04 -18.99 18.16
N ALA A 77 15.78 -18.82 17.79
CA ALA A 77 15.04 -17.60 18.13
C ALA A 77 15.13 -17.38 19.64
N LEU A 78 15.39 -16.12 20.05
CA LEU A 78 15.55 -15.78 21.46
C LEU A 78 14.28 -16.13 22.25
N SER A 79 14.43 -16.58 23.49
CA SER A 79 13.25 -16.91 24.29
C SER A 79 12.41 -15.65 24.56
N PRO A 80 11.07 -15.76 24.63
CA PRO A 80 10.20 -14.63 24.96
C PRO A 80 10.59 -13.95 26.27
N GLU A 81 11.11 -14.70 27.23
CA GLU A 81 11.63 -14.21 28.52
C GLU A 81 12.84 -13.28 28.34
N ILE A 82 13.76 -13.60 27.42
CA ILE A 82 14.91 -12.75 27.08
C ILE A 82 14.43 -11.48 26.38
N LEU A 83 13.59 -11.61 25.35
CA LEU A 83 13.03 -10.46 24.62
C LEU A 83 12.28 -9.50 25.57
N ALA A 84 11.53 -10.05 26.54
CA ALA A 84 10.78 -9.28 27.51
C ALA A 84 11.64 -8.41 28.47
N LYS A 85 12.94 -8.66 28.61
CA LYS A 85 13.87 -7.80 29.38
C LYS A 85 14.12 -6.45 28.69
N TYR A 86 14.02 -6.43 27.36
CA TYR A 86 14.43 -5.29 26.53
C TYR A 86 13.22 -4.49 26.04
N GLN A 87 13.51 -3.24 25.66
CA GLN A 87 12.60 -2.31 25.03
C GLN A 87 13.26 -1.85 23.73
N PRO A 88 12.68 -2.15 22.56
CA PRO A 88 13.07 -1.51 21.30
C PRO A 88 12.77 -0.02 21.35
N VAL A 89 13.66 0.76 20.73
CA VAL A 89 13.54 2.20 20.52
C VAL A 89 13.86 2.44 19.04
N ILE A 90 12.84 2.81 18.28
CA ILE A 90 12.89 2.87 16.82
C ILE A 90 12.51 4.29 16.38
N GLY A 91 13.26 4.84 15.43
CA GLY A 91 12.91 6.05 14.67
C GLY A 91 13.00 5.79 13.17
N LEU A 92 12.27 6.55 12.36
CA LEU A 92 12.18 6.36 10.92
C LEU A 92 12.57 7.64 10.17
N GLU A 93 13.28 7.46 9.06
CA GLU A 93 13.73 8.51 8.16
C GLU A 93 13.08 8.26 6.80
N VAL A 94 11.99 8.98 6.51
CA VAL A 94 11.12 8.72 5.35
C VAL A 94 11.30 9.80 4.30
N HIS A 95 11.77 9.42 3.12
CA HIS A 95 11.95 10.33 1.98
C HIS A 95 10.78 10.16 1.00
N VAL A 96 10.14 11.28 0.64
CA VAL A 96 8.93 11.34 -0.19
C VAL A 96 9.19 12.28 -1.38
N GLN A 97 9.16 11.76 -2.61
CA GLN A 97 9.24 12.58 -3.82
C GLN A 97 7.92 13.32 -4.03
N LEU A 98 8.02 14.62 -4.31
CA LEU A 98 6.87 15.48 -4.54
C LEU A 98 6.43 15.42 -6.01
N LEU A 99 5.12 15.30 -6.23
CA LEU A 99 4.49 15.15 -7.54
C LEU A 99 4.32 16.49 -8.28
N THR A 100 5.42 17.25 -8.39
CA THR A 100 5.47 18.52 -9.14
C THR A 100 5.79 18.27 -10.61
N GLU A 101 5.35 19.17 -11.49
CA GLU A 101 5.64 19.08 -12.95
C GLU A 101 7.14 19.26 -13.27
N SER A 102 7.80 20.14 -12.51
CA SER A 102 9.22 20.47 -12.68
C SER A 102 10.04 20.15 -11.43
N LYS A 103 11.36 20.09 -11.60
CA LYS A 103 12.33 19.76 -10.54
C LYS A 103 12.39 20.79 -9.40
N ALA A 104 13.06 20.44 -8.31
CA ALA A 104 13.15 21.24 -7.08
C ALA A 104 13.79 22.62 -7.28
N PHE A 105 14.83 22.67 -8.11
CA PHE A 105 15.71 23.82 -8.27
C PHE A 105 15.96 24.21 -9.74
N CYS A 106 15.23 23.62 -10.69
CA CYS A 106 15.35 23.94 -12.12
C CYS A 106 14.09 23.58 -12.92
N GLY A 107 13.99 24.09 -14.15
CA GLY A 107 12.84 23.90 -15.04
C GLY A 107 12.77 22.56 -15.80
N CYS A 108 13.61 21.57 -15.46
CA CYS A 108 13.47 20.23 -16.05
C CYS A 108 12.15 19.57 -15.64
N VAL A 109 11.60 18.73 -16.52
CA VAL A 109 10.49 17.83 -16.19
C VAL A 109 10.87 16.93 -15.01
N ASN A 110 9.90 16.71 -14.12
CA ASN A 110 9.98 15.77 -13.01
C ASN A 110 9.05 14.59 -13.30
N GLN A 111 9.54 13.64 -14.11
CA GLN A 111 8.80 12.46 -14.54
C GLN A 111 9.68 11.21 -14.37
N TYR A 112 9.09 10.14 -13.84
CA TYR A 112 9.74 8.83 -13.73
C TYR A 112 9.92 8.17 -15.11
N GLY A 113 11.02 7.43 -15.27
CA GLY A 113 11.41 6.80 -16.54
C GLY A 113 11.98 7.80 -17.56
N GLY A 114 11.84 7.47 -18.84
CA GLY A 114 12.47 8.18 -19.96
C GLY A 114 13.86 7.62 -20.31
N GLU A 115 14.40 8.06 -21.45
CA GLU A 115 15.75 7.69 -21.89
C GLU A 115 16.81 8.32 -20.96
N PRO A 116 17.91 7.61 -20.60
CA PRO A 116 18.89 8.10 -19.64
C PRO A 116 19.44 9.49 -19.95
N ASN A 117 19.55 10.33 -18.93
CA ASN A 117 20.04 11.71 -18.99
C ASN A 117 19.26 12.70 -19.90
N THR A 118 18.07 12.36 -20.39
CA THR A 118 17.23 13.28 -21.19
C THR A 118 16.45 14.32 -20.37
N HIS A 119 16.19 14.06 -19.08
CA HIS A 119 15.49 14.98 -18.16
C HIS A 119 16.48 15.91 -17.41
N THR A 120 17.47 16.46 -18.12
CA THR A 120 18.62 17.17 -17.52
C THR A 120 18.81 18.60 -18.06
N CYS A 121 19.52 19.44 -17.31
CA CYS A 121 19.90 20.81 -17.68
C CYS A 121 21.16 21.24 -16.89
N PRO A 122 21.81 22.38 -17.22
CA PRO A 122 23.02 22.84 -16.55
C PRO A 122 22.94 22.87 -15.01
N THR A 123 21.80 23.27 -14.42
CA THR A 123 21.62 23.35 -12.97
C THR A 123 21.63 21.97 -12.28
N CYS A 124 20.84 21.00 -12.76
CA CYS A 124 20.81 19.68 -12.14
C CYS A 124 22.05 18.82 -12.50
N LEU A 125 22.74 19.16 -13.59
CA LEU A 125 24.07 18.62 -13.93
C LEU A 125 25.22 19.28 -13.17
N GLY A 126 24.96 20.32 -12.36
CA GLY A 126 26.00 21.03 -11.61
C GLY A 126 27.06 21.73 -12.47
N LEU A 127 26.71 22.17 -13.68
CA LEU A 127 27.67 22.81 -14.58
C LEU A 127 28.14 24.18 -14.06
N PRO A 128 29.40 24.59 -14.33
CA PRO A 128 29.93 25.87 -13.87
C PRO A 128 29.05 27.07 -14.29
N GLY A 129 28.71 27.91 -13.32
CA GLY A 129 27.87 29.10 -13.52
C GLY A 129 26.36 28.86 -13.50
N ALA A 130 25.89 27.62 -13.34
CA ALA A 130 24.47 27.35 -13.12
C ALA A 130 24.07 27.63 -11.65
N LEU A 131 22.87 28.19 -11.45
CA LEU A 131 22.31 28.52 -10.14
C LEU A 131 20.98 27.79 -9.91
N PRO A 132 20.65 27.44 -8.65
CA PRO A 132 19.35 26.88 -8.27
C PRO A 132 18.23 27.95 -8.26
N VAL A 133 17.02 27.58 -8.68
CA VAL A 133 15.81 28.40 -8.54
C VAL A 133 14.71 27.55 -7.93
N LEU A 134 14.36 27.84 -6.67
CA LEU A 134 13.40 27.05 -5.88
C LEU A 134 12.01 26.98 -6.55
N ASN A 135 11.50 25.75 -6.67
CA ASN A 135 10.18 25.46 -7.18
C ASN A 135 9.10 25.84 -6.15
N ARG A 136 8.26 26.82 -6.50
CA ARG A 136 7.12 27.26 -5.70
C ARG A 136 6.18 26.11 -5.33
N ARG A 137 5.87 25.21 -6.27
CA ARG A 137 4.92 24.11 -6.03
C ARG A 137 5.48 23.09 -5.04
N ALA A 138 6.79 22.88 -5.03
CA ALA A 138 7.45 22.03 -4.05
C ALA A 138 7.30 22.60 -2.62
N VAL A 139 7.37 23.93 -2.45
CA VAL A 139 7.11 24.58 -1.15
C VAL A 139 5.65 24.38 -0.72
N GLU A 140 4.71 24.61 -1.63
CA GLU A 140 3.27 24.45 -1.36
C GLU A 140 2.95 23.00 -0.92
N TYR A 141 3.54 22.01 -1.60
CA TYR A 141 3.39 20.59 -1.25
C TYR A 141 4.09 20.20 0.06
N ALA A 142 5.27 20.75 0.35
CA ALA A 142 5.94 20.52 1.62
C ALA A 142 5.14 21.08 2.81
N VAL A 143 4.53 22.25 2.65
CA VAL A 143 3.64 22.87 3.66
C VAL A 143 2.35 22.08 3.84
N LEU A 144 1.74 21.58 2.76
CA LEU A 144 0.59 20.67 2.85
C LEU A 144 0.97 19.36 3.58
N ALA A 145 2.01 18.67 3.13
CA ALA A 145 2.48 17.43 3.75
C ALA A 145 2.75 17.63 5.25
N ALA A 146 3.46 18.70 5.61
CA ALA A 146 3.78 19.04 7.00
C ALA A 146 2.52 19.29 7.84
N LYS A 147 1.57 20.08 7.33
CA LYS A 147 0.35 20.36 8.09
C LYS A 147 -0.55 19.12 8.24
N ALA A 148 -0.56 18.24 7.24
CA ALA A 148 -1.32 17.00 7.26
C ALA A 148 -0.78 15.96 8.27
N ILE A 149 0.51 16.03 8.63
CA ILE A 149 1.13 15.27 9.73
C ILE A 149 1.29 16.11 11.01
N ASN A 150 0.44 17.13 11.16
CA ASN A 150 0.31 18.00 12.33
C ASN A 150 1.57 18.83 12.71
N CYS A 151 2.56 18.98 11.83
CA CYS A 151 3.72 19.83 12.11
C CYS A 151 3.37 21.32 12.23
N GLU A 152 4.20 22.03 12.97
CA GLU A 152 4.27 23.48 13.02
C GLU A 152 5.08 23.99 11.82
N ILE A 153 4.47 24.83 10.99
CA ILE A 153 5.14 25.42 9.80
C ILE A 153 6.01 26.59 10.24
N ARG A 154 7.30 26.55 9.91
CA ARG A 154 8.25 27.61 10.21
C ARG A 154 8.09 28.75 9.20
N GLU A 155 7.81 29.97 9.68
CA GLU A 155 7.64 31.15 8.81
C GLU A 155 8.89 31.45 7.97
N THR A 156 10.10 31.28 8.52
CA THR A 156 11.36 31.47 7.79
C THR A 156 12.26 30.25 7.90
N SER A 157 12.46 29.55 6.78
CA SER A 157 13.34 28.38 6.67
C SER A 157 14.58 28.69 5.81
N VAL A 158 15.63 27.89 5.94
CA VAL A 158 16.93 28.14 5.29
C VAL A 158 17.44 26.85 4.64
N PHE A 159 17.73 26.93 3.34
CA PHE A 159 18.41 25.86 2.62
C PHE A 159 19.90 25.83 2.99
N ALA A 160 20.49 24.64 2.97
CA ALA A 160 21.87 24.36 3.34
C ALA A 160 22.47 23.31 2.39
N ARG A 161 23.79 23.38 2.18
CA ARG A 161 24.54 22.39 1.41
C ARG A 161 24.97 21.22 2.30
N LYS A 162 24.50 20.02 1.99
CA LYS A 162 24.97 18.74 2.55
C LYS A 162 26.10 18.25 1.63
N ASN A 163 27.36 18.50 2.00
CA ASN A 163 28.51 18.29 1.12
C ASN A 163 29.00 16.83 1.16
N TYR A 164 28.90 16.11 0.04
CA TYR A 164 29.46 14.77 -0.13
C TYR A 164 29.77 14.49 -1.60
N PHE A 165 30.80 13.70 -1.84
CA PHE A 165 31.20 13.30 -3.20
C PHE A 165 30.68 11.90 -3.50
N TYR A 166 29.78 11.79 -4.48
CA TYR A 166 29.34 10.52 -5.04
C TYR A 166 28.92 10.72 -6.51
N PRO A 167 29.12 9.73 -7.42
CA PRO A 167 28.90 9.94 -8.86
C PRO A 167 27.49 10.38 -9.30
N ASP A 168 26.45 10.07 -8.52
CA ASP A 168 25.07 10.50 -8.78
C ASP A 168 24.70 11.87 -8.18
N SER A 169 25.63 12.53 -7.47
CA SER A 169 25.50 13.88 -6.93
C SER A 169 26.49 14.82 -7.64
N PRO A 170 26.16 15.29 -8.87
CA PRO A 170 27.12 15.95 -9.75
C PRO A 170 27.62 17.32 -9.23
N LYS A 171 26.89 17.95 -8.31
CA LYS A 171 27.28 19.21 -7.64
C LYS A 171 28.36 19.01 -6.56
N GLY A 172 28.59 17.79 -6.09
CA GLY A 172 29.41 17.52 -4.89
C GLY A 172 28.74 17.95 -3.56
N TYR A 173 27.47 18.34 -3.62
CA TYR A 173 26.60 18.63 -2.50
C TYR A 173 25.14 18.46 -2.91
N GLN A 174 24.29 18.12 -1.93
CA GLN A 174 22.83 18.12 -2.04
C GLN A 174 22.31 19.40 -1.38
N ILE A 175 21.41 20.12 -2.05
CA ILE A 175 20.64 21.20 -1.44
C ILE A 175 19.54 20.57 -0.58
N SER A 176 19.59 20.82 0.73
CA SER A 176 18.67 20.31 1.75
C SER A 176 18.38 21.44 2.75
N GLN A 177 17.81 21.16 3.91
CA GLN A 177 17.66 22.14 5.01
C GLN A 177 18.23 21.53 6.30
N PHE A 178 18.97 22.31 7.10
CA PHE A 178 19.64 21.78 8.31
C PHE A 178 19.07 22.36 9.60
N ASP A 179 19.47 23.57 9.97
CA ASP A 179 19.12 24.24 11.23
C ASP A 179 17.68 24.78 11.25
N LYS A 180 17.13 25.13 10.08
CA LYS A 180 15.81 25.75 9.92
C LYS A 180 15.02 25.03 8.82
N PRO A 181 14.49 23.82 9.09
CA PRO A 181 13.62 23.10 8.16
C PRO A 181 12.28 23.84 7.97
N VAL A 182 11.52 23.46 6.94
CA VAL A 182 10.20 24.07 6.67
C VAL A 182 9.16 23.78 7.77
N ALA A 183 9.25 22.64 8.46
CA ALA A 183 8.32 22.32 9.55
C ALA A 183 8.91 21.36 10.61
N GLU A 184 8.41 21.47 11.84
CA GLU A 184 8.89 20.74 13.04
C GLU A 184 7.72 20.35 13.96
N ASN A 185 7.99 19.56 15.01
CA ASN A 185 7.04 19.29 16.12
C ASN A 185 5.69 18.68 15.71
N GLY A 186 5.66 17.83 14.68
CA GLY A 186 4.45 17.13 14.23
C GLY A 186 4.17 15.85 15.00
N TRP A 187 3.12 15.15 14.58
CA TRP A 187 2.75 13.85 15.13
C TRP A 187 1.72 13.10 14.26
N ILE A 188 1.77 11.78 14.32
CA ILE A 188 0.80 10.87 13.69
C ILE A 188 0.27 9.93 14.78
N GLU A 189 -1.03 9.65 14.74
CA GLU A 189 -1.67 8.66 15.62
C GLU A 189 -1.77 7.31 14.93
N VAL A 190 -1.35 6.25 15.64
CA VAL A 190 -1.26 4.88 15.14
C VAL A 190 -1.97 3.92 16.11
N PRO A 191 -2.63 2.86 15.63
CA PRO A 191 -3.07 1.78 16.49
C PRO A 191 -1.85 1.05 17.08
N ALA A 192 -1.93 0.75 18.37
CA ALA A 192 -0.90 0.04 19.13
C ALA A 192 -1.55 -0.84 20.21
N LEU A 193 -0.72 -1.60 20.94
CA LEU A 193 -1.15 -2.38 22.10
C LEU A 193 -0.49 -1.82 23.37
N ASP A 194 -1.23 -1.76 24.47
CA ASP A 194 -0.70 -1.38 25.76
C ASP A 194 0.09 -2.53 26.43
N GLY A 195 0.63 -2.28 27.64
CA GLY A 195 1.37 -3.29 28.40
C GLY A 195 0.55 -4.51 28.86
N SER A 196 -0.77 -4.50 28.69
CA SER A 196 -1.67 -5.63 28.94
C SER A 196 -2.13 -6.35 27.67
N GLY A 197 -1.80 -5.80 26.48
CA GLY A 197 -2.25 -6.28 25.18
C GLY A 197 -3.61 -5.70 24.75
N ALA A 198 -4.12 -4.67 25.41
CA ALA A 198 -5.34 -3.98 25.01
C ALA A 198 -5.05 -2.97 23.87
N PRO A 199 -5.96 -2.82 22.88
CA PRO A 199 -5.78 -1.86 21.80
C PRO A 199 -5.86 -0.42 22.32
N ILE A 200 -4.90 0.42 21.89
CA ILE A 200 -4.82 1.84 22.19
C ILE A 200 -4.45 2.63 20.94
N THR A 201 -4.84 3.91 20.89
CA THR A 201 -4.27 4.86 19.94
C THR A 201 -3.03 5.50 20.56
N LYS A 202 -1.89 5.38 19.89
CA LYS A 202 -0.61 5.92 20.32
C LYS A 202 -0.18 7.05 19.40
N ARG A 203 0.21 8.18 19.98
CA ARG A 203 0.81 9.30 19.24
C ARG A 203 2.31 9.05 19.08
N ILE A 204 2.79 9.15 17.83
CA ILE A 204 4.19 9.07 17.45
C ILE A 204 4.63 10.46 17.00
N GLY A 205 5.64 11.04 17.64
CA GLY A 205 6.15 12.36 17.27
C GLY A 205 6.81 12.38 15.89
N VAL A 206 6.77 13.53 15.23
CA VAL A 206 7.54 13.86 14.03
C VAL A 206 8.45 15.02 14.38
N THR A 207 9.75 14.77 14.47
CA THR A 207 10.75 15.80 14.80
C THR A 207 10.73 16.92 13.77
N ARG A 208 10.70 16.56 12.48
CA ARG A 208 10.81 17.51 11.36
C ARG A 208 10.30 16.95 10.04
N LEU A 209 9.82 17.86 9.19
CA LEU A 209 9.72 17.68 7.74
C LEU A 209 10.56 18.76 7.07
N HIS A 210 11.44 18.36 6.16
CA HIS A 210 12.32 19.30 5.48
C HIS A 210 12.48 19.02 3.99
N MET A 211 12.77 20.07 3.22
CA MET A 211 12.86 20.01 1.76
C MET A 211 14.30 19.72 1.31
N GLU A 212 14.45 18.84 0.32
CA GLU A 212 15.71 18.62 -0.38
C GLU A 212 15.50 18.21 -1.84
N GLU A 213 16.60 18.01 -2.57
CA GLU A 213 16.61 17.40 -3.91
C GLU A 213 17.11 15.95 -3.87
N ASP A 214 16.58 15.10 -4.73
CA ASP A 214 17.06 13.74 -4.91
C ASP A 214 18.33 13.70 -5.78
N ALA A 215 19.13 12.65 -5.57
CA ALA A 215 20.30 12.34 -6.39
C ALA A 215 19.90 11.61 -7.69
N GLY A 216 20.86 11.49 -8.62
CA GLY A 216 20.73 10.60 -9.77
C GLY A 216 20.65 9.11 -9.36
N LYS A 217 20.83 8.23 -10.34
CA LYS A 217 20.86 6.78 -10.14
C LYS A 217 22.20 6.21 -10.61
N SER A 218 22.88 5.51 -9.71
CA SER A 218 24.01 4.64 -10.02
C SER A 218 23.49 3.24 -10.41
N ILE A 219 23.91 2.72 -11.57
CA ILE A 219 23.49 1.42 -12.12
C ILE A 219 24.74 0.54 -12.26
N HIS A 220 24.70 -0.65 -11.65
CA HIS A 220 25.85 -1.56 -11.51
C HIS A 220 25.68 -2.89 -12.27
N ASP A 221 24.58 -3.05 -13.01
CA ASP A 221 24.18 -4.24 -13.76
C ASP A 221 23.50 -3.86 -15.09
N GLY A 222 23.07 -4.84 -15.88
CA GLY A 222 22.33 -4.62 -17.13
C GLY A 222 23.18 -4.31 -18.38
N PHE A 223 24.49 -4.02 -18.26
CA PHE A 223 25.38 -3.73 -19.38
C PHE A 223 26.53 -4.75 -19.49
N ALA A 224 27.11 -4.88 -20.69
CA ALA A 224 28.09 -5.93 -20.99
C ALA A 224 29.41 -5.83 -20.20
N ASP A 225 29.78 -4.62 -19.74
CA ASP A 225 30.99 -4.35 -18.96
C ASP A 225 30.70 -3.86 -17.53
N SER A 226 29.45 -4.02 -17.04
CA SER A 226 29.01 -3.68 -15.67
C SER A 226 29.90 -4.27 -14.57
N ILE A 227 30.59 -5.39 -14.82
CA ILE A 227 31.55 -6.00 -13.90
C ILE A 227 32.67 -5.04 -13.45
N ASN A 228 33.03 -4.06 -14.29
CA ASN A 228 34.12 -3.11 -14.04
C ASN A 228 33.68 -1.64 -14.12
N ARG A 229 32.38 -1.36 -14.28
CA ARG A 229 31.85 -0.01 -14.53
C ARG A 229 30.52 0.24 -13.83
N THR A 230 30.29 1.51 -13.51
CA THR A 230 28.99 2.01 -13.03
C THR A 230 28.47 3.02 -14.03
N TYR A 231 27.19 2.91 -14.36
CA TYR A 231 26.48 3.80 -15.27
C TYR A 231 25.67 4.81 -14.46
N ILE A 232 25.71 6.09 -14.85
CA ILE A 232 25.05 7.18 -14.13
C ILE A 232 23.91 7.74 -14.98
N ASP A 233 22.71 7.72 -14.42
CA ASP A 233 21.54 8.41 -14.96
C ASP A 233 21.13 9.57 -14.05
N LEU A 234 21.21 10.79 -14.56
CA LEU A 234 20.89 12.02 -13.85
C LEU A 234 19.45 12.49 -14.10
N ASN A 235 18.60 11.69 -14.75
CA ASN A 235 17.17 11.98 -14.92
C ASN A 235 16.46 12.29 -13.58
N ARG A 236 16.83 11.62 -12.49
CA ARG A 236 16.29 11.87 -11.14
C ARG A 236 16.98 13.00 -10.37
N CYS A 237 18.20 13.39 -10.77
CA CYS A 237 18.96 14.42 -10.06
C CYS A 237 18.20 15.75 -10.07
N GLY A 238 17.92 16.30 -8.89
CA GLY A 238 17.13 17.52 -8.73
C GLY A 238 15.62 17.31 -8.51
N THR A 239 15.10 16.08 -8.51
CA THR A 239 13.68 15.81 -8.18
C THR A 239 13.36 16.30 -6.77
N PRO A 240 12.24 17.03 -6.53
CA PRO A 240 11.92 17.56 -5.21
C PRO A 240 11.50 16.45 -4.25
N LEU A 241 12.06 16.54 -3.06
CA LEU A 241 11.98 15.54 -2.02
C LEU A 241 11.65 16.22 -0.70
N VAL A 242 10.89 15.54 0.17
CA VAL A 242 10.82 15.88 1.59
C VAL A 242 11.29 14.71 2.43
N GLU A 243 12.14 14.99 3.42
CA GLU A 243 12.59 14.02 4.42
C GLU A 243 11.83 14.28 5.73
N ILE A 244 11.06 13.28 6.15
CA ILE A 244 10.21 13.25 7.34
C ILE A 244 10.90 12.35 8.37
N VAL A 245 11.32 12.94 9.49
CA VAL A 245 12.04 12.24 10.55
C VAL A 245 11.11 12.07 11.75
N SER A 246 10.82 10.84 12.13
CA SER A 246 10.04 10.56 13.34
C SER A 246 10.87 10.80 14.60
N GLU A 247 10.21 11.13 15.70
CA GLU A 247 10.79 10.92 17.03
C GLU A 247 11.06 9.42 17.25
N PRO A 248 11.98 9.04 18.15
CA PRO A 248 12.26 7.65 18.47
C PRO A 248 11.19 7.09 19.44
N ASP A 249 9.93 7.21 19.07
CA ASP A 249 8.74 6.84 19.88
C ASP A 249 8.24 5.43 19.60
N LEU A 250 8.64 4.83 18.48
CA LEU A 250 8.21 3.51 18.03
C LEU A 250 8.87 2.41 18.87
N ARG A 251 8.09 1.39 19.27
CA ARG A 251 8.46 0.37 20.27
C ARG A 251 8.31 -1.07 19.75
N THR A 252 7.59 -1.27 18.64
CA THR A 252 7.43 -2.57 17.98
C THR A 252 7.51 -2.41 16.46
N ALA A 253 7.70 -3.53 15.75
CA ALA A 253 7.67 -3.53 14.28
C ALA A 253 6.26 -3.39 13.71
N ASP A 254 5.22 -3.78 14.46
CA ASP A 254 3.82 -3.48 14.13
C ASP A 254 3.57 -1.97 14.14
N GLU A 255 3.98 -1.24 15.19
CA GLU A 255 3.85 0.23 15.22
C GLU A 255 4.57 0.90 14.05
N VAL A 256 5.73 0.37 13.62
CA VAL A 256 6.46 0.85 12.43
C VAL A 256 5.65 0.65 11.16
N PHE A 257 5.01 -0.50 10.99
CA PHE A 257 4.16 -0.80 9.83
C PHE A 257 2.92 0.11 9.79
N GLU A 258 2.27 0.30 10.94
CA GLU A 258 1.08 1.16 11.07
C GLU A 258 1.41 2.64 10.85
N TYR A 259 2.53 3.14 11.41
CA TYR A 259 3.01 4.50 11.16
C TYR A 259 3.26 4.77 9.67
N LEU A 260 3.97 3.86 8.99
CA LEU A 260 4.27 4.02 7.57
C LEU A 260 3.00 3.92 6.70
N THR A 261 2.06 3.06 7.10
CA THR A 261 0.75 2.94 6.43
C THR A 261 -0.08 4.21 6.58
N LYS A 262 -0.21 4.75 7.79
CA LYS A 262 -0.90 6.03 8.05
C LYS A 262 -0.22 7.21 7.34
N LEU A 263 1.10 7.31 7.40
CA LEU A 263 1.86 8.35 6.69
C LEU A 263 1.61 8.30 5.18
N LYS A 264 1.67 7.11 4.57
CA LYS A 264 1.36 6.94 3.14
C LYS A 264 -0.10 7.28 2.83
N GLU A 265 -1.06 6.87 3.65
CA GLU A 265 -2.48 7.19 3.48
C GLU A 265 -2.70 8.72 3.47
N ILE A 266 -2.12 9.44 4.43
CA ILE A 266 -2.19 10.90 4.53
C ILE A 266 -1.58 11.57 3.28
N LEU A 267 -0.37 11.18 2.88
CA LEU A 267 0.33 11.78 1.74
C LEU A 267 -0.42 11.56 0.43
N LEU A 268 -0.93 10.35 0.19
CA LEU A 268 -1.80 10.03 -0.96
C LEU A 268 -3.06 10.88 -0.96
N TYR A 269 -3.71 11.06 0.19
CA TYR A 269 -4.91 11.90 0.32
C TYR A 269 -4.65 13.35 -0.04
N THR A 270 -3.57 13.94 0.47
CA THR A 270 -3.18 15.32 0.13
C THR A 270 -2.80 15.48 -1.36
N GLY A 271 -2.45 14.39 -2.05
CA GLY A 271 -2.07 14.42 -3.47
C GLY A 271 -0.71 15.04 -3.74
N VAL A 272 0.15 15.17 -2.72
CA VAL A 272 1.50 15.73 -2.83
C VAL A 272 2.52 14.73 -3.40
N SER A 273 2.21 13.43 -3.36
CA SER A 273 3.06 12.32 -3.81
C SER A 273 2.20 11.10 -4.16
N ASP A 274 2.68 10.26 -5.07
CA ASP A 274 2.10 8.94 -5.39
C ASP A 274 2.57 7.83 -4.43
N CYS A 275 3.58 8.09 -3.60
CA CYS A 275 4.09 7.19 -2.56
C CYS A 275 4.40 5.76 -3.03
N ASN A 276 4.90 5.62 -4.26
CA ASN A 276 5.29 4.34 -4.86
C ASN A 276 6.69 3.90 -4.38
N MET A 277 6.77 2.79 -3.64
CA MET A 277 8.04 2.26 -3.15
C MET A 277 8.83 1.49 -4.22
N GLU A 278 8.16 1.00 -5.27
CA GLU A 278 8.80 0.24 -6.36
C GLU A 278 9.53 1.18 -7.33
N GLU A 279 8.93 2.33 -7.63
CA GLU A 279 9.54 3.42 -8.41
C GLU A 279 10.50 4.28 -7.56
N GLY A 280 10.42 4.17 -6.23
CA GLY A 280 11.31 4.83 -5.27
C GLY A 280 10.89 6.25 -4.86
N SER A 281 9.66 6.66 -5.19
CA SER A 281 9.08 7.93 -4.75
C SER A 281 8.72 7.94 -3.26
N LEU A 282 8.60 6.76 -2.63
CA LEU A 282 8.63 6.59 -1.17
C LEU A 282 9.78 5.67 -0.76
N ARG A 283 10.69 6.17 0.09
CA ARG A 283 11.79 5.41 0.70
C ARG A 283 11.76 5.59 2.22
N CYS A 284 12.21 4.59 2.96
CA CYS A 284 12.32 4.66 4.41
C CYS A 284 13.53 3.87 4.91
N ASP A 285 14.36 4.53 5.72
CA ASP A 285 15.44 3.90 6.47
C ASP A 285 15.05 3.82 7.95
N ALA A 286 15.33 2.68 8.58
CA ALA A 286 14.91 2.38 9.95
C ALA A 286 16.09 2.47 10.92
N ASN A 287 15.96 3.33 11.93
CA ASN A 287 16.94 3.50 12.99
C ASN A 287 16.51 2.67 14.21
N VAL A 288 17.19 1.56 14.47
CA VAL A 288 16.82 0.57 15.50
C VAL A 288 17.86 0.56 16.63
N SER A 289 17.37 0.66 17.86
CA SER A 289 18.15 0.40 19.08
C SER A 289 17.33 -0.43 20.07
N VAL A 290 18.01 -1.12 20.99
CA VAL A 290 17.39 -1.80 22.13
C VAL A 290 18.05 -1.37 23.44
N MET A 291 17.26 -1.28 24.50
CA MET A 291 17.71 -0.96 25.86
C MET A 291 17.03 -1.89 26.88
N LEU A 292 17.61 -2.07 28.07
CA LEU A 292 16.89 -2.76 29.16
C LEU A 292 15.68 -1.92 29.61
N LYS A 293 14.55 -2.56 29.92
CA LYS A 293 13.35 -1.87 30.43
C LYS A 293 13.69 -1.08 31.70
N GLY A 294 13.32 0.20 31.71
CA GLY A 294 13.61 1.13 32.81
C GLY A 294 15.03 1.73 32.83
N ALA A 295 15.89 1.42 31.84
CA ALA A 295 17.16 2.11 31.69
C ALA A 295 16.96 3.62 31.37
N LYS A 296 17.93 4.46 31.76
CA LYS A 296 17.87 5.92 31.57
C LYS A 296 18.50 6.43 30.27
N GLN A 297 19.18 5.55 29.54
CA GLN A 297 19.93 5.88 28.33
C GLN A 297 19.53 4.90 27.23
N PHE A 298 19.39 5.40 26.00
CA PHE A 298 19.20 4.55 24.83
C PHE A 298 20.45 3.72 24.54
N GLY A 299 20.26 2.59 23.87
CA GLY A 299 21.37 1.75 23.40
C GLY A 299 22.08 2.35 22.19
N THR A 300 23.05 1.62 21.65
CA THR A 300 23.68 1.98 20.37
C THR A 300 22.66 1.80 19.23
N LYS A 301 22.70 2.70 18.24
CA LYS A 301 21.80 2.73 17.09
C LYS A 301 22.39 2.00 15.89
N ALA A 302 21.68 1.03 15.33
CA ALA A 302 21.93 0.52 13.98
C ALA A 302 20.96 1.19 13.00
N GLU A 303 21.44 1.52 11.80
CA GLU A 303 20.64 2.13 10.74
C GLU A 303 20.46 1.09 9.63
N VAL A 304 19.23 0.62 9.42
CA VAL A 304 18.89 -0.34 8.37
C VAL A 304 18.43 0.42 7.13
N LYS A 305 19.15 0.24 6.02
CA LYS A 305 18.89 0.86 4.72
C LYS A 305 18.44 -0.14 3.66
N ASN A 306 17.98 0.39 2.52
CA ASN A 306 17.62 -0.34 1.30
C ASN A 306 16.43 -1.30 1.52
N VAL A 307 15.28 -0.75 1.92
CA VAL A 307 14.11 -1.54 2.27
C VAL A 307 12.87 -1.09 1.49
N ASN A 308 12.54 -1.85 0.44
CA ASN A 308 11.62 -1.41 -0.62
C ASN A 308 10.14 -1.80 -0.40
N SER A 309 9.75 -2.23 0.81
CA SER A 309 8.33 -2.40 1.18
C SER A 309 8.12 -2.31 2.69
N PHE A 310 6.94 -1.89 3.15
CA PHE A 310 6.61 -1.85 4.58
C PHE A 310 6.70 -3.23 5.25
N ARG A 311 6.34 -4.31 4.53
CA ARG A 311 6.54 -5.68 5.01
C ARG A 311 8.01 -5.99 5.27
N TYR A 312 8.90 -5.55 4.39
CA TYR A 312 10.34 -5.74 4.57
C TYR A 312 10.92 -4.83 5.66
N ILE A 313 10.40 -3.61 5.84
CA ILE A 313 10.82 -2.73 6.95
C ILE A 313 10.46 -3.37 8.29
N ARG A 314 9.21 -3.84 8.43
CA ARG A 314 8.76 -4.61 9.60
C ARG A 314 9.70 -5.79 9.88
N ALA A 315 9.90 -6.68 8.91
CA ALA A 315 10.75 -7.86 9.08
C ALA A 315 12.22 -7.52 9.39
N ALA A 316 12.75 -6.44 8.81
CA ALA A 316 14.11 -5.98 9.07
C ALA A 316 14.26 -5.39 10.48
N VAL A 317 13.24 -4.69 10.98
CA VAL A 317 13.19 -4.20 12.36
C VAL A 317 13.05 -5.36 13.35
N GLU A 318 12.18 -6.34 13.08
CA GLU A 318 12.06 -7.58 13.89
C GLU A 318 13.41 -8.29 14.01
N TYR A 319 14.07 -8.56 12.88
CA TYR A 319 15.40 -9.19 12.86
C TYR A 319 16.46 -8.36 13.59
N GLU A 320 16.50 -7.04 13.39
CA GLU A 320 17.52 -6.19 13.98
C GLU A 320 17.34 -6.04 15.51
N ILE A 321 16.11 -6.07 16.02
CA ILE A 321 15.81 -6.16 17.45
C ILE A 321 16.37 -7.47 18.03
N GLU A 322 16.02 -8.62 17.46
CA GLU A 322 16.50 -9.92 17.93
C GLU A 322 18.03 -10.00 17.87
N ARG A 323 18.64 -9.55 16.78
CA ARG A 323 20.10 -9.50 16.59
C ARG A 323 20.79 -8.68 17.67
N GLN A 324 20.29 -7.47 17.97
CA GLN A 324 20.89 -6.61 18.98
C GLN A 324 20.75 -7.20 20.39
N ILE A 325 19.60 -7.79 20.72
CA ILE A 325 19.39 -8.44 22.02
C ILE A 325 20.34 -9.64 22.18
N GLY A 326 20.47 -10.48 21.15
CA GLY A 326 21.40 -11.62 21.17
C GLY A 326 22.85 -11.19 21.41
N VAL A 327 23.32 -10.17 20.69
CA VAL A 327 24.67 -9.60 20.89
C VAL A 327 24.88 -9.07 22.32
N LEU A 328 23.86 -8.53 22.99
CA LEU A 328 23.96 -8.03 24.36
C LEU A 328 23.92 -9.15 25.41
N GLU A 329 23.08 -10.16 25.23
CA GLU A 329 22.98 -11.32 26.13
C GLU A 329 24.22 -12.23 26.04
N ASP A 330 24.86 -12.32 24.87
CA ASP A 330 26.18 -12.95 24.68
C ASP A 330 27.35 -12.16 25.31
N GLY A 331 27.07 -11.02 25.96
CA GLY A 331 28.07 -10.14 26.60
C GLY A 331 28.85 -9.26 25.61
N GLY A 332 28.44 -9.22 24.35
CA GLY A 332 28.99 -8.35 23.31
C GLY A 332 28.51 -6.90 23.41
N ARG A 333 28.76 -6.13 22.35
CA ARG A 333 28.34 -4.73 22.24
C ARG A 333 27.82 -4.44 20.85
N VAL A 334 26.69 -3.75 20.76
CA VAL A 334 26.16 -3.21 19.50
C VAL A 334 27.04 -2.02 19.08
N VAL A 335 27.53 -2.05 17.84
CA VAL A 335 28.34 -1.00 17.21
C VAL A 335 27.44 -0.12 16.34
N GLN A 336 27.78 1.17 16.19
CA GLN A 336 27.04 2.06 15.31
C GLN A 336 27.48 1.86 13.85
N GLU A 337 26.57 1.38 13.02
CA GLU A 337 26.83 0.94 11.65
C GLU A 337 25.61 1.19 10.75
N SER A 338 25.86 1.34 9.45
CA SER A 338 24.81 1.23 8.42
C SER A 338 24.73 -0.24 7.97
N ARG A 339 23.55 -0.84 8.05
CA ARG A 339 23.27 -2.22 7.65
C ARG A 339 22.31 -2.24 6.46
N LEU A 340 22.45 -3.22 5.57
CA LEU A 340 21.53 -3.45 4.45
C LEU A 340 20.62 -4.64 4.74
N TRP A 341 19.35 -4.53 4.36
CA TRP A 341 18.42 -5.66 4.38
C TRP A 341 18.62 -6.57 3.15
N ASN A 342 18.74 -7.89 3.37
CA ASN A 342 18.65 -8.91 2.34
C ASN A 342 17.29 -9.62 2.45
N SER A 343 16.40 -9.36 1.49
CA SER A 343 15.04 -9.90 1.45
C SER A 343 14.95 -11.39 1.08
N GLY A 344 15.96 -11.94 0.40
CA GLY A 344 16.02 -13.36 0.05
C GLY A 344 16.40 -14.25 1.24
N GLU A 345 17.18 -13.72 2.18
CA GLU A 345 17.63 -14.45 3.38
C GLU A 345 16.92 -14.03 4.67
N GLY A 346 16.23 -12.88 4.66
CA GLY A 346 15.54 -12.31 5.82
C GLY A 346 16.49 -11.80 6.91
N ARG A 347 17.61 -11.16 6.52
CA ARG A 347 18.69 -10.74 7.46
C ARG A 347 19.28 -9.38 7.10
N THR A 348 19.78 -8.67 8.12
CA THR A 348 20.59 -7.46 7.93
C THR A 348 22.09 -7.80 7.85
N TYR A 349 22.81 -7.16 6.93
CA TYR A 349 24.26 -7.27 6.75
C TYR A 349 24.96 -5.94 7.04
N SER A 350 26.11 -5.95 7.72
CA SER A 350 26.90 -4.72 7.92
C SER A 350 27.49 -4.26 6.58
N MET A 351 27.33 -2.98 6.26
CA MET A 351 27.89 -2.38 5.05
C MET A 351 29.11 -1.50 5.36
N ARG A 352 29.01 -0.70 6.44
CA ARG A 352 30.08 0.18 6.93
C ARG A 352 29.92 0.47 8.42
N SER A 353 31.03 0.48 9.16
CA SER A 353 31.07 1.07 10.49
C SER A 353 30.99 2.60 10.38
N LYS A 354 30.29 3.26 11.30
CA LYS A 354 30.30 4.74 11.42
C LYS A 354 31.42 5.19 12.36
N GLU A 355 32.65 4.71 12.13
CA GLU A 355 33.84 5.06 12.93
C GLU A 355 34.20 6.55 12.86
N GLN A 356 33.74 7.23 11.81
CA GLN A 356 33.69 8.69 11.74
C GLN A 356 32.25 9.08 11.41
N ALA A 357 31.64 9.92 12.25
CA ALA A 357 30.42 10.61 11.86
C ALA A 357 30.73 11.43 10.60
N HIS A 358 30.01 11.20 9.50
CA HIS A 358 30.30 11.88 8.24
C HIS A 358 30.12 13.39 8.42
N ASP A 359 31.23 14.13 8.37
CA ASP A 359 31.21 15.59 8.36
C ASP A 359 30.74 16.08 6.99
N TYR A 360 29.41 16.18 6.86
CA TYR A 360 28.74 16.76 5.69
C TYR A 360 28.98 18.27 5.57
N ARG A 361 29.69 18.91 6.51
CA ARG A 361 30.06 20.33 6.51
C ARG A 361 28.87 21.21 6.13
N TYR A 362 27.76 21.06 6.84
CA TYR A 362 26.55 21.83 6.58
C TYR A 362 26.81 23.34 6.73
N PHE A 363 26.45 24.11 5.71
CA PHE A 363 26.40 25.57 5.75
C PHE A 363 25.23 26.09 4.91
N PRO A 364 24.67 27.28 5.20
CA PRO A 364 23.56 27.86 4.43
C PRO A 364 23.90 27.97 2.94
N GLU A 365 22.93 27.65 2.09
CA GLU A 365 23.03 27.75 0.63
C GLU A 365 23.08 29.24 0.22
N PRO A 366 24.23 29.80 -0.20
CA PRO A 366 24.33 31.22 -0.52
C PRO A 366 23.56 31.62 -1.78
N ASP A 367 23.27 30.66 -2.68
CA ASP A 367 22.60 30.94 -3.96
C ASP A 367 21.07 31.01 -3.82
N LEU A 368 20.52 30.64 -2.65
CA LEU A 368 19.10 30.74 -2.31
C LEU A 368 18.88 31.67 -1.11
N PRO A 369 18.04 32.73 -1.23
CA PRO A 369 17.64 33.52 -0.07
C PRO A 369 16.80 32.68 0.91
N PRO A 370 16.71 33.09 2.20
CA PRO A 370 15.81 32.46 3.16
C PRO A 370 14.38 32.37 2.63
N LEU A 371 13.77 31.19 2.75
CA LEU A 371 12.41 30.93 2.31
C LEU A 371 11.44 31.45 3.37
N VAL A 372 10.66 32.48 3.02
CA VAL A 372 9.60 33.04 3.87
C VAL A 372 8.24 32.52 3.42
N VAL A 373 7.60 31.72 4.29
CA VAL A 373 6.21 31.25 4.13
C VAL A 373 5.35 31.98 5.17
N GLY A 374 5.06 33.25 4.90
CA GLY A 374 4.25 34.11 5.77
C GLY A 374 2.81 33.61 5.94
N ALA A 375 2.14 34.04 7.02
CA ALA A 375 0.82 33.56 7.42
C ALA A 375 -0.25 33.65 6.32
N GLU A 376 -0.24 34.69 5.49
CA GLU A 376 -1.16 34.82 4.35
C GLU A 376 -0.94 33.71 3.32
N TRP A 377 0.31 33.44 2.91
CA TRP A 377 0.60 32.39 1.95
C TRP A 377 0.37 30.99 2.53
N GLN A 378 0.64 30.78 3.84
CA GLN A 378 0.22 29.56 4.53
C GLN A 378 -1.30 29.36 4.43
N ALA A 379 -2.10 30.40 4.72
CA ALA A 379 -3.55 30.32 4.65
C ALA A 379 -4.05 30.03 3.22
N GLU A 380 -3.45 30.61 2.18
CA GLU A 380 -3.75 30.26 0.79
C GLU A 380 -3.38 28.81 0.45
N ILE A 381 -2.23 28.32 0.91
CA ILE A 381 -1.82 26.92 0.71
C ILE A 381 -2.82 25.96 1.35
N LEU A 382 -3.24 26.24 2.60
CA LEU A 382 -4.13 25.35 3.36
C LEU A 382 -5.56 25.28 2.78
N LYS A 383 -5.97 26.20 1.91
CA LYS A 383 -7.23 26.05 1.13
C LYS A 383 -7.18 24.89 0.12
N MET A 384 -5.98 24.42 -0.25
CA MET A 384 -5.80 23.24 -1.09
C MET A 384 -5.84 21.93 -0.29
N MET A 385 -5.87 21.99 1.04
CA MET A 385 -5.90 20.80 1.89
C MET A 385 -7.25 20.07 1.74
N PRO A 386 -7.28 18.81 1.26
CA PRO A 386 -8.49 18.01 1.31
C PRO A 386 -8.79 17.58 2.75
N GLU A 387 -10.03 17.15 2.99
CA GLU A 387 -10.36 16.48 4.25
C GLU A 387 -9.50 15.22 4.41
N LEU A 388 -8.76 15.14 5.52
CA LEU A 388 -7.85 14.03 5.80
C LEU A 388 -8.61 12.73 6.10
N PRO A 389 -8.03 11.55 5.82
CA PRO A 389 -8.75 10.28 5.86
C PRO A 389 -9.36 9.95 7.23
N GLU A 390 -8.70 10.30 8.34
CA GLU A 390 -9.21 10.10 9.69
C GLU A 390 -10.50 10.91 9.95
N ALA A 391 -10.44 12.23 9.78
CA ALA A 391 -11.58 13.12 9.97
C ALA A 391 -12.73 12.76 9.02
N ARG A 392 -12.40 12.36 7.78
CA ARG A 392 -13.38 11.90 6.79
C ARG A 392 -14.06 10.59 7.22
N ARG A 393 -13.33 9.63 7.81
CA ARG A 393 -13.92 8.41 8.40
C ARG A 393 -14.90 8.76 9.52
N GLU A 394 -14.48 9.58 10.48
CA GLU A 394 -15.31 10.00 11.61
C GLU A 394 -16.59 10.70 11.14
N ARG A 395 -16.46 11.63 10.19
CA ARG A 395 -17.60 12.31 9.56
C ARG A 395 -18.52 11.33 8.83
N MET A 396 -17.98 10.40 8.05
CA MET A 396 -18.81 9.40 7.34
C MET A 396 -19.57 8.45 8.29
N ILE A 397 -18.98 8.09 9.42
CA ILE A 397 -19.67 7.31 10.46
C ILE A 397 -20.82 8.14 11.06
N ALA A 398 -20.56 9.39 11.42
CA ALA A 398 -21.53 10.27 12.07
C ALA A 398 -22.67 10.75 11.15
N GLU A 399 -22.35 11.19 9.93
CA GLU A 399 -23.32 11.78 8.98
C GLU A 399 -24.07 10.73 8.14
N TYR A 400 -23.40 9.63 7.75
CA TYR A 400 -23.99 8.61 6.87
C TYR A 400 -24.37 7.31 7.58
N GLY A 401 -24.11 7.19 8.89
CA GLY A 401 -24.50 6.01 9.70
C GLY A 401 -23.79 4.72 9.28
N LEU A 402 -22.59 4.85 8.73
CA LEU A 402 -21.72 3.73 8.38
C LEU A 402 -21.10 3.12 9.64
N ASN A 403 -20.68 1.85 9.54
CA ASN A 403 -19.80 1.27 10.56
C ASN A 403 -18.33 1.60 10.23
N GLU A 404 -17.43 1.40 11.20
CA GLU A 404 -16.00 1.69 11.07
C GLU A 404 -15.33 0.97 9.89
N GLN A 405 -15.72 -0.28 9.61
CA GLN A 405 -15.14 -1.08 8.53
C GLN A 405 -15.55 -0.58 7.14
N ASP A 406 -16.85 -0.27 6.95
CA ASP A 406 -17.36 0.31 5.70
C ASP A 406 -16.75 1.70 5.47
N ALA A 407 -16.69 2.53 6.52
CA ALA A 407 -16.07 3.85 6.45
C ALA A 407 -14.59 3.74 6.09
N ALA A 408 -13.81 2.88 6.75
CA ALA A 408 -12.39 2.69 6.44
C ALA A 408 -12.16 2.14 5.03
N THR A 409 -13.06 1.31 4.50
CA THR A 409 -12.97 0.81 3.12
C THR A 409 -13.31 1.91 2.10
N ILE A 410 -14.34 2.72 2.36
CA ILE A 410 -14.71 3.84 1.50
C ILE A 410 -13.63 4.93 1.49
N THR A 411 -13.03 5.21 2.64
CA THR A 411 -11.92 6.17 2.74
C THR A 411 -10.55 5.58 2.37
N ALA A 412 -10.45 4.37 1.80
CA ALA A 412 -9.15 3.81 1.43
C ALA A 412 -8.40 4.66 0.38
N THR A 413 -9.14 5.37 -0.49
CA THR A 413 -8.58 6.38 -1.40
C THR A 413 -9.50 7.61 -1.45
N ARG A 414 -8.92 8.78 -1.76
CA ARG A 414 -9.70 10.02 -1.88
C ARG A 414 -10.75 9.93 -2.98
N ASP A 415 -10.41 9.38 -4.13
CA ASP A 415 -11.32 9.20 -5.27
C ASP A 415 -12.54 8.34 -4.92
N PHE A 416 -12.32 7.20 -4.25
CA PHE A 416 -13.41 6.30 -3.89
C PHE A 416 -14.36 6.94 -2.87
N ALA A 417 -13.81 7.70 -1.92
CA ALA A 417 -14.58 8.51 -0.98
C ALA A 417 -15.35 9.67 -1.67
N ASP A 418 -14.73 10.37 -2.63
CA ASP A 418 -15.35 11.44 -3.42
C ASP A 418 -16.53 10.92 -4.25
N ARG A 419 -16.36 9.75 -4.88
CA ARG A 419 -17.40 9.04 -5.65
C ARG A 419 -18.54 8.57 -4.75
N PHE A 420 -18.23 7.97 -3.59
CA PHE A 420 -19.24 7.60 -2.61
C PHE A 420 -20.05 8.82 -2.15
N GLU A 421 -19.42 9.92 -1.74
CA GLU A 421 -20.16 11.10 -1.27
C GLU A 421 -21.01 11.74 -2.37
N THR A 422 -20.54 11.72 -3.61
CA THR A 422 -21.30 12.22 -4.77
C THR A 422 -22.60 11.44 -4.97
N ALA A 423 -22.58 10.12 -4.74
CA ALA A 423 -23.78 9.29 -4.76
C ALA A 423 -24.62 9.45 -3.47
N ALA A 424 -23.99 9.42 -2.30
CA ALA A 424 -24.64 9.52 -0.99
C ALA A 424 -25.46 10.81 -0.82
N LYS A 425 -24.98 11.94 -1.37
CA LYS A 425 -25.68 13.24 -1.35
C LYS A 425 -26.95 13.27 -2.22
N LYS A 426 -27.11 12.34 -3.17
CA LYS A 426 -28.31 12.22 -4.03
C LYS A 426 -29.32 11.19 -3.51
N ALA A 427 -28.86 10.18 -2.76
CA ALA A 427 -29.69 9.07 -2.30
C ALA A 427 -30.48 9.40 -1.02
N LYS A 428 -31.61 8.71 -0.83
CA LYS A 428 -32.39 8.75 0.43
C LYS A 428 -31.69 8.03 1.58
N SER A 429 -30.76 7.12 1.27
CA SER A 429 -30.02 6.34 2.26
C SER A 429 -28.57 6.11 1.82
N ALA A 430 -27.66 6.96 2.32
CA ALA A 430 -26.22 6.83 2.09
C ALA A 430 -25.68 5.45 2.51
N LYS A 431 -26.24 4.87 3.58
CA LYS A 431 -25.92 3.51 4.05
C LYS A 431 -26.27 2.41 3.03
N ARG A 432 -27.35 2.57 2.25
CA ARG A 432 -27.67 1.67 1.13
C ARG A 432 -26.67 1.81 -0.01
N VAL A 433 -26.32 3.04 -0.37
CA VAL A 433 -25.28 3.31 -1.39
C VAL A 433 -23.97 2.64 -1.01
N ALA A 434 -23.50 2.81 0.24
CA ALA A 434 -22.30 2.16 0.75
C ALA A 434 -22.38 0.63 0.63
N SER A 435 -23.49 0.04 1.11
CA SER A 435 -23.69 -1.41 1.04
C SER A 435 -23.68 -1.96 -0.39
N ILE A 436 -24.37 -1.30 -1.33
CA ILE A 436 -24.40 -1.73 -2.74
C ILE A 436 -23.02 -1.56 -3.39
N LEU A 437 -22.37 -0.42 -3.19
CA LEU A 437 -21.04 -0.14 -3.74
C LEU A 437 -20.01 -1.18 -3.27
N LEU A 438 -19.90 -1.39 -1.96
CA LEU A 438 -18.91 -2.28 -1.35
C LEU A 438 -19.19 -3.77 -1.61
N SER A 439 -20.44 -4.23 -1.55
CA SER A 439 -20.77 -5.67 -1.60
C SER A 439 -21.22 -6.16 -2.97
N GLU A 440 -21.88 -5.33 -3.78
CA GLU A 440 -22.45 -5.75 -5.06
C GLU A 440 -21.65 -5.25 -6.26
N ILE A 441 -21.15 -4.01 -6.23
CA ILE A 441 -20.39 -3.42 -7.34
C ILE A 441 -18.92 -3.86 -7.30
N THR A 442 -18.20 -3.66 -6.20
CA THR A 442 -16.78 -4.09 -6.07
C THR A 442 -16.60 -5.58 -6.31
N MET A 443 -17.57 -6.42 -5.91
CA MET A 443 -17.55 -7.87 -6.20
C MET A 443 -17.65 -8.16 -7.70
N ARG A 444 -18.56 -7.49 -8.42
CA ARG A 444 -18.78 -7.72 -9.85
C ARG A 444 -17.65 -7.17 -10.72
N LEU A 445 -17.10 -6.01 -10.37
CA LEU A 445 -15.89 -5.46 -11.01
C LEU A 445 -14.72 -6.44 -10.93
N ARG A 446 -14.44 -6.97 -9.73
CA ARG A 446 -13.41 -8.00 -9.52
C ARG A 446 -13.68 -9.29 -10.30
N ALA A 447 -14.95 -9.73 -10.35
CA ALA A 447 -15.33 -10.95 -11.08
C ALA A 447 -15.25 -10.79 -12.61
N ALA A 448 -15.35 -9.57 -13.12
CA ALA A 448 -15.22 -9.21 -14.54
C ALA A 448 -13.81 -8.71 -14.91
N GLU A 449 -12.87 -8.67 -13.97
CA GLU A 449 -11.52 -8.08 -14.11
C GLU A 449 -11.53 -6.61 -14.60
N LEU A 450 -12.60 -5.87 -14.28
CA LEU A 450 -12.80 -4.46 -14.64
C LEU A 450 -12.30 -3.52 -13.55
N SER A 451 -11.77 -2.36 -13.96
CA SER A 451 -11.49 -1.25 -13.07
C SER A 451 -12.74 -0.42 -12.75
N ASP A 452 -12.64 0.38 -11.70
CA ASP A 452 -13.75 1.16 -11.13
C ASP A 452 -14.38 2.20 -12.09
N ASP A 453 -13.58 2.69 -13.04
CA ASP A 453 -13.98 3.58 -14.14
C ASP A 453 -14.65 2.85 -15.31
N GLN A 454 -14.47 1.53 -15.40
CA GLN A 454 -15.09 0.66 -16.41
C GLN A 454 -16.43 0.06 -15.96
N SER A 455 -16.95 0.47 -14.79
CA SER A 455 -18.24 0.01 -14.27
C SER A 455 -19.39 0.31 -15.25
N PRO A 456 -20.16 -0.69 -15.72
CA PRO A 456 -21.33 -0.45 -16.55
C PRO A 456 -22.50 0.16 -15.76
N VAL A 457 -22.45 0.11 -14.42
CA VAL A 457 -23.41 0.76 -13.53
C VAL A 457 -22.85 2.09 -13.07
N SER A 458 -23.56 3.18 -13.36
CA SER A 458 -23.18 4.54 -13.00
C SER A 458 -23.44 4.84 -11.52
N LEU A 459 -22.86 5.91 -10.98
CA LEU A 459 -23.18 6.37 -9.62
C LEU A 459 -24.67 6.69 -9.47
N ASP A 460 -25.31 7.24 -10.50
CA ASP A 460 -26.74 7.54 -10.48
C ASP A 460 -27.60 6.26 -10.58
N GLY A 461 -27.09 5.22 -11.25
CA GLY A 461 -27.66 3.87 -11.22
C GLY A 461 -27.59 3.22 -9.83
N ILE A 462 -26.47 3.37 -9.12
CA ILE A 462 -26.32 2.91 -7.72
C ILE A 462 -27.30 3.66 -6.80
N VAL A 463 -27.46 4.98 -6.99
CA VAL A 463 -28.44 5.79 -6.24
C VAL A 463 -29.86 5.31 -6.50
N ALA A 464 -30.25 5.08 -7.76
CA ALA A 464 -31.57 4.56 -8.10
C ALA A 464 -31.82 3.17 -7.48
N ALA A 465 -30.83 2.28 -7.52
CA ALA A 465 -30.89 0.97 -6.88
C ALA A 465 -31.06 1.06 -5.35
N ALA A 466 -30.30 1.93 -4.69
CA ALA A 466 -30.37 2.19 -3.25
C ALA A 466 -31.75 2.72 -2.84
N ASP A 467 -32.29 3.67 -3.59
CA ASP A 467 -33.60 4.28 -3.35
C ASP A 467 -34.76 3.31 -3.54
N LEU A 468 -34.70 2.43 -4.55
CA LEU A 468 -35.71 1.39 -4.79
C LEU A 468 -35.67 0.28 -3.74
N MET A 469 -34.49 -0.04 -3.21
CA MET A 469 -34.35 -0.94 -2.04
C MET A 469 -34.91 -0.31 -0.77
N GLU A 470 -34.61 0.97 -0.52
CA GLU A 470 -35.07 1.65 0.69
C GLU A 470 -36.58 1.88 0.69
N ALA A 471 -37.18 2.14 -0.48
CA ALA A 471 -38.62 2.15 -0.68
C ALA A 471 -39.28 0.75 -0.65
N GLY A 472 -38.52 -0.34 -0.47
CA GLY A 472 -39.05 -1.70 -0.48
C GLY A 472 -39.66 -2.14 -1.82
N THR A 473 -39.35 -1.42 -2.91
CA THR A 473 -39.87 -1.69 -4.26
C THR A 473 -39.17 -2.90 -4.89
N ILE A 474 -37.87 -3.08 -4.58
CA ILE A 474 -37.11 -4.28 -4.95
C ILE A 474 -36.53 -4.96 -3.70
N SER A 475 -36.57 -6.29 -3.68
CA SER A 475 -35.87 -7.12 -2.70
C SER A 475 -34.39 -7.24 -3.04
N SER A 476 -33.55 -7.59 -2.05
CA SER A 476 -32.10 -7.83 -2.27
C SER A 476 -31.81 -8.91 -3.32
N LYS A 477 -32.75 -9.86 -3.52
CA LYS A 477 -32.64 -10.88 -4.59
C LYS A 477 -32.86 -10.26 -5.97
N GLN A 478 -33.88 -9.41 -6.12
CA GLN A 478 -34.16 -8.71 -7.37
C GLN A 478 -33.04 -7.73 -7.72
N LEU A 479 -32.49 -6.99 -6.73
CA LEU A 479 -31.31 -6.16 -6.95
C LEU A 479 -30.17 -6.95 -7.58
N LYS A 480 -29.80 -8.10 -6.99
CA LYS A 480 -28.71 -8.95 -7.51
C LYS A 480 -28.95 -9.33 -8.97
N GLN A 481 -30.15 -9.82 -9.29
CA GLN A 481 -30.52 -10.22 -10.65
C GLN A 481 -30.45 -9.06 -11.66
N LEU A 482 -30.91 -7.87 -11.28
CA LEU A 482 -30.84 -6.68 -12.13
C LEU A 482 -29.40 -6.20 -12.34
N LEU A 483 -28.57 -6.21 -11.29
CA LEU A 483 -27.14 -5.89 -11.41
C LEU A 483 -26.37 -6.94 -12.23
N ASP A 484 -26.73 -8.22 -12.13
CA ASP A 484 -26.15 -9.27 -12.98
C ASP A 484 -26.48 -9.02 -14.47
N SER A 485 -27.71 -8.62 -14.80
CA SER A 485 -28.08 -8.20 -16.16
C SER A 485 -27.33 -6.93 -16.60
N SER A 486 -27.20 -5.90 -15.74
CA SER A 486 -26.42 -4.69 -16.03
C SER A 486 -24.97 -4.99 -16.40
N PHE A 487 -24.31 -5.90 -15.68
CA PHE A 487 -22.95 -6.32 -15.99
C PHE A 487 -22.86 -7.23 -17.22
N ALA A 488 -23.82 -8.13 -17.43
CA ALA A 488 -23.83 -9.03 -18.59
C ALA A 488 -24.10 -8.31 -19.92
N GLU A 489 -24.89 -7.23 -19.89
CA GLU A 489 -25.25 -6.44 -21.08
C GLU A 489 -24.45 -5.14 -21.25
N SER A 490 -23.58 -4.81 -20.29
CA SER A 490 -22.86 -3.53 -20.20
C SER A 490 -23.80 -2.31 -20.25
N LYS A 491 -24.84 -2.32 -19.40
CA LYS A 491 -25.89 -1.30 -19.34
C LYS A 491 -26.16 -0.80 -17.92
N ASP A 492 -26.47 0.48 -17.81
CA ASP A 492 -26.73 1.10 -16.52
C ASP A 492 -28.01 0.57 -15.86
N PHE A 493 -28.00 0.55 -14.53
CA PHE A 493 -29.07 -0.02 -13.71
C PHE A 493 -30.48 0.56 -14.00
N PRO A 494 -30.68 1.86 -14.25
CA PRO A 494 -32.01 2.40 -14.53
C PRO A 494 -32.61 1.88 -15.85
N GLU A 495 -31.80 1.65 -16.88
CA GLU A 495 -32.26 1.09 -18.16
C GLU A 495 -32.74 -0.36 -17.99
N ILE A 496 -31.94 -1.16 -17.28
CA ILE A 496 -32.28 -2.55 -16.96
C ILE A 496 -33.51 -2.62 -16.04
N TYR A 497 -33.62 -1.73 -15.04
CA TYR A 497 -34.75 -1.70 -14.13
C TYR A 497 -36.08 -1.37 -14.83
N GLU A 498 -36.13 -0.39 -15.74
CA GLU A 498 -37.37 -0.06 -16.44
C GLU A 498 -37.80 -1.16 -17.42
N ARG A 499 -36.85 -1.88 -18.03
CA ARG A 499 -37.13 -3.03 -18.91
C ARG A 499 -37.60 -4.26 -18.14
N ASP A 500 -36.87 -4.64 -17.09
CA ASP A 500 -37.03 -5.91 -16.36
C ASP A 500 -37.77 -5.74 -15.03
N ARG A 501 -38.51 -4.62 -14.88
CA ARG A 501 -39.14 -4.20 -13.63
C ARG A 501 -39.93 -5.33 -12.98
N PRO A 502 -39.53 -5.81 -11.78
CA PRO A 502 -40.24 -6.90 -11.14
C PRO A 502 -41.69 -6.49 -10.79
N GLN A 503 -42.67 -7.20 -11.31
CA GLN A 503 -44.06 -7.04 -10.87
C GLN A 503 -44.16 -7.48 -9.40
N GLN A 504 -44.48 -6.54 -8.52
CA GLN A 504 -44.66 -6.79 -7.08
C GLN A 504 -46.11 -7.20 -6.82
N ILE A 505 -46.32 -8.34 -6.17
CA ILE A 505 -47.63 -8.79 -5.71
C ILE A 505 -47.93 -8.03 -4.42
N SER A 506 -48.83 -7.06 -4.53
CA SER A 506 -49.34 -6.23 -3.43
C SER A 506 -50.84 -6.43 -3.17
N ASP A 507 -51.50 -7.34 -3.90
CA ASP A 507 -52.83 -7.83 -3.54
C ASP A 507 -52.76 -8.67 -2.25
N ALA A 508 -53.42 -8.19 -1.20
CA ALA A 508 -53.52 -8.89 0.08
C ALA A 508 -54.19 -10.27 -0.08
N GLY A 509 -55.16 -10.43 -0.99
CA GLY A 509 -55.85 -11.70 -1.19
C GLY A 509 -54.95 -12.79 -1.77
N ALA A 510 -54.09 -12.45 -2.73
CA ALA A 510 -53.06 -13.34 -3.25
C ALA A 510 -52.00 -13.69 -2.19
N ILE A 511 -51.57 -12.71 -1.38
CA ILE A 511 -50.59 -12.94 -0.31
C ILE A 511 -51.18 -13.85 0.78
N GLU A 512 -52.42 -13.60 1.24
CA GLU A 512 -53.08 -14.43 2.26
C GLU A 512 -53.22 -15.89 1.82
N LYS A 513 -53.54 -16.16 0.55
CA LYS A 513 -53.59 -17.54 0.01
C LYS A 513 -52.22 -18.24 0.09
N MET A 514 -51.14 -17.54 -0.24
CA MET A 514 -49.79 -18.09 -0.14
C MET A 514 -49.37 -18.31 1.33
N ILE A 515 -49.81 -17.45 2.26
CA ILE A 515 -49.62 -17.65 3.70
C ILE A 515 -50.38 -18.91 4.17
N ASP A 516 -51.65 -19.07 3.79
CA ASP A 516 -52.47 -20.22 4.17
C ASP A 516 -51.87 -21.55 3.67
N GLU A 517 -51.35 -21.58 2.43
CA GLU A 517 -50.63 -22.74 1.86
C GLU A 517 -49.37 -23.09 2.68
N VAL A 518 -48.55 -22.09 3.03
CA VAL A 518 -47.33 -22.30 3.83
C VAL A 518 -47.65 -22.72 5.27
N ILE A 519 -48.70 -22.17 5.88
CA ILE A 519 -49.19 -22.57 7.21
C ILE A 519 -49.62 -24.04 7.20
N ALA A 520 -50.45 -24.44 6.23
CA ALA A 520 -50.91 -25.82 6.07
C ALA A 520 -49.75 -26.80 5.83
N ALA A 521 -48.71 -26.39 5.10
CA ALA A 521 -47.54 -27.22 4.82
C ALA A 521 -46.55 -27.35 6.01
N ASN A 522 -46.63 -26.51 7.05
CA ASN A 522 -45.63 -26.43 8.13
C ASN A 522 -46.25 -26.47 9.55
N PRO A 523 -47.07 -27.47 9.90
CA PRO A 523 -47.83 -27.48 11.17
C PRO A 523 -46.94 -27.46 12.42
N LYS A 524 -45.77 -28.13 12.40
CA LYS A 524 -44.84 -28.14 13.54
C LYS A 524 -44.30 -26.74 13.88
N GLN A 525 -44.13 -25.89 12.87
CA GLN A 525 -43.66 -24.52 13.05
C GLN A 525 -44.78 -23.61 13.58
N VAL A 526 -46.05 -23.88 13.22
CA VAL A 526 -47.23 -23.21 13.81
C VAL A 526 -47.33 -23.55 15.30
N GLU A 527 -47.16 -24.82 15.68
CA GLU A 527 -47.11 -25.24 17.09
C GLU A 527 -45.98 -24.54 17.88
N GLN A 528 -44.78 -24.42 17.31
CA GLN A 528 -43.68 -23.70 17.95
C GLN A 528 -43.96 -22.21 18.13
N TYR A 529 -44.62 -21.57 17.16
CA TYR A 529 -45.01 -20.17 17.25
C TYR A 529 -46.09 -19.95 18.33
N ARG A 530 -47.13 -20.79 18.35
CA ARG A 530 -48.19 -20.79 19.37
C ARG A 530 -47.67 -21.16 20.76
N GLY A 531 -46.63 -21.99 20.85
CA GLY A 531 -45.86 -22.28 22.06
C GLY A 531 -44.97 -21.13 22.56
N GLY A 532 -45.11 -19.91 22.01
CA GLY A 532 -44.44 -18.70 22.48
C GLY A 532 -43.16 -18.32 21.72
N LYS A 533 -42.67 -19.16 20.79
CA LYS A 533 -41.44 -18.86 20.03
C LYS A 533 -41.74 -17.93 18.84
N LYS A 534 -42.07 -16.67 19.14
CA LYS A 534 -42.47 -15.65 18.15
C LYS A 534 -41.47 -15.41 17.02
N THR A 535 -40.18 -15.71 17.20
CA THR A 535 -39.15 -15.63 16.14
C THR A 535 -39.40 -16.58 14.96
N VAL A 536 -40.29 -17.56 15.09
CA VAL A 536 -40.67 -18.47 14.00
C VAL A 536 -41.49 -17.76 12.89
N SER A 537 -42.05 -16.56 13.12
CA SER A 537 -42.71 -15.78 12.05
C SER A 537 -41.78 -15.51 10.86
N ALA A 538 -40.49 -15.26 11.10
CA ALA A 538 -39.49 -15.02 10.06
C ALA A 538 -39.31 -16.23 9.13
N PHE A 539 -39.54 -17.46 9.61
CA PHE A 539 -39.53 -18.66 8.78
C PHE A 539 -40.71 -18.65 7.79
N PHE A 540 -41.91 -18.31 8.25
CA PHE A 540 -43.11 -18.21 7.39
C PHE A 540 -42.95 -17.12 6.33
N VAL A 541 -42.44 -15.94 6.71
CA VAL A 541 -42.09 -14.85 5.77
C VAL A 541 -41.11 -15.34 4.70
N GLY A 542 -40.06 -16.07 5.10
CA GLY A 542 -39.08 -16.65 4.17
C GLY A 542 -39.66 -17.68 3.20
N GLN A 543 -40.58 -18.54 3.67
CA GLN A 543 -41.24 -19.53 2.81
C GLN A 543 -42.23 -18.90 1.83
N VAL A 544 -43.04 -17.91 2.27
CA VAL A 544 -43.96 -17.21 1.38
C VAL A 544 -43.19 -16.40 0.34
N MET A 545 -42.09 -15.74 0.72
CA MET A 545 -41.17 -15.09 -0.24
C MET A 545 -40.57 -16.08 -1.25
N LYS A 546 -40.28 -17.32 -0.83
CA LYS A 546 -39.80 -18.37 -1.74
C LYS A 546 -40.90 -18.79 -2.73
N LEU A 547 -42.13 -18.99 -2.24
CA LEU A 547 -43.30 -19.35 -3.05
C LEU A 547 -43.63 -18.26 -4.08
N SER A 548 -43.66 -17.00 -3.63
CA SER A 548 -43.88 -15.81 -4.47
C SER A 548 -42.66 -15.43 -5.32
N LYS A 549 -41.61 -16.25 -5.37
CA LYS A 549 -40.32 -16.00 -6.06
C LYS A 549 -39.58 -14.70 -5.68
N GLY A 550 -39.97 -14.04 -4.59
CA GLY A 550 -39.48 -12.72 -4.14
C GLY A 550 -40.36 -11.53 -4.56
N GLN A 551 -41.55 -11.78 -5.14
CA GLN A 551 -42.47 -10.74 -5.62
C GLN A 551 -43.46 -10.21 -4.58
N ALA A 552 -43.71 -10.89 -3.45
CA ALA A 552 -44.62 -10.39 -2.42
C ALA A 552 -44.06 -9.11 -1.77
N ASN A 553 -44.91 -8.14 -1.46
CA ASN A 553 -44.48 -6.92 -0.75
C ASN A 553 -43.99 -7.27 0.68
N PRO A 554 -42.74 -6.94 1.08
CA PRO A 554 -42.20 -7.35 2.37
C PRO A 554 -42.91 -6.76 3.59
N GLY A 555 -43.38 -5.51 3.52
CA GLY A 555 -44.07 -4.86 4.64
C GLY A 555 -45.42 -5.51 4.91
N LEU A 556 -46.26 -5.55 3.86
CA LEU A 556 -47.57 -6.18 3.90
C LEU A 556 -47.50 -7.68 4.26
N LEU A 557 -46.48 -8.40 3.76
CA LEU A 557 -46.28 -9.81 4.11
C LEU A 557 -46.00 -10.02 5.60
N ASN A 558 -45.17 -9.19 6.23
CA ASN A 558 -44.88 -9.33 7.66
C ASN A 558 -46.15 -9.14 8.51
N GLU A 559 -46.95 -8.11 8.21
CA GLU A 559 -48.23 -7.87 8.90
C GLU A 559 -49.21 -9.04 8.72
N LEU A 560 -49.42 -9.49 7.48
CA LEU A 560 -50.36 -10.58 7.18
C LEU A 560 -49.92 -11.92 7.78
N VAL A 561 -48.63 -12.24 7.79
CA VAL A 561 -48.10 -13.47 8.42
C VAL A 561 -48.36 -13.47 9.92
N VAL A 562 -48.06 -12.37 10.63
CA VAL A 562 -48.34 -12.28 12.07
C VAL A 562 -49.84 -12.39 12.34
N LYS A 563 -50.66 -11.64 11.60
CA LYS A 563 -52.13 -11.65 11.73
C LYS A 563 -52.75 -13.04 11.50
N LYS A 564 -52.22 -13.83 10.55
CA LYS A 564 -52.68 -15.20 10.26
C LYS A 564 -52.17 -16.26 11.26
N LEU A 565 -51.02 -16.04 11.89
CA LEU A 565 -50.47 -16.96 12.90
C LEU A 565 -51.02 -16.71 14.31
N ASP A 566 -51.49 -15.49 14.59
CA ASP A 566 -52.17 -15.09 15.83
C ASP A 566 -53.69 -15.35 15.83
N ALA A 567 -54.25 -15.75 14.67
CA ALA A 567 -55.60 -16.31 14.53
C ALA A 567 -55.61 -17.83 14.78
#